data_AF-A0A5D2J2U0-F1
#
_entry.id   AF-A0A5D2J2U0-F1
#
_cell.length_a   1.000
_cell.length_b   1.000
_cell.length_c   1.000
_cell.angle_alpha   90.00
_cell.angle_beta   90.00
_cell.angle_gamma   90.00
#
_symmetry.space_group_name_H-M   'P 1'
#
loop_
_entity.id
_entity.type
_entity.pdbx_description
1 polymer ?
#
loop_
_entity_poly.entity_id
_entity_poly.type
_entity_poly.pdbx_seq_one_letter_code
_entity_poly.pdbx_strand_id
1 'polypeptide(L)'
;MRTNGFFDLYQKTTGIDLWNSHYERMEENYRRLKEINKKLRREIRQRMGGDLNELNINELQALEAKMDSSLLAIRERNHGVTRSN
;
A
#
# COMPACT_ATOMS: atom_id res chain seq x y z
N MET A 1 -17.49 12.47 26.47
CA MET A 1 -16.10 12.44 26.95
C MET A 1 -15.26 13.35 26.05
N ARG A 2 -14.70 14.45 26.59
CA ARG A 2 -13.85 15.38 25.84
C ARG A 2 -12.40 14.90 25.95
N THR A 3 -11.93 14.17 24.95
CA THR A 3 -10.53 13.78 24.79
C THR A 3 -9.58 14.99 24.84
N ASN A 4 -10.01 16.14 24.30
CA ASN A 4 -9.21 17.37 24.24
C ASN A 4 -8.72 17.87 25.61
N GLY A 5 -9.55 17.78 26.67
CA GLY A 5 -9.17 18.30 27.98
C GLY A 5 -8.08 17.49 28.69
N PHE A 6 -7.95 16.20 28.37
CA PHE A 6 -6.90 15.34 28.91
C PHE A 6 -5.55 15.61 28.21
N PHE A 7 -5.57 15.79 26.88
CA PHE A 7 -4.36 16.11 26.11
C PHE A 7 -3.80 17.49 26.46
N ASP A 8 -4.66 18.50 26.65
CA ASP A 8 -4.24 19.83 27.08
C ASP A 8 -3.57 19.81 28.46
N LEU A 9 -4.12 19.01 29.39
CA LEU A 9 -3.55 18.88 30.74
C LEU A 9 -2.18 18.17 30.71
N TYR A 10 -2.04 17.15 29.85
CA TYR A 10 -0.78 16.43 29.63
C TYR A 10 0.30 17.30 28.99
N GLN A 11 -0.05 18.05 27.95
CA GLN A 11 0.86 18.96 27.27
C GLN A 11 1.36 20.07 28.21
N LYS A 12 0.49 20.57 29.10
CA LYS A 12 0.83 21.58 30.10
C LYS A 12 1.71 21.06 31.24
N THR A 13 1.61 19.77 31.59
CA THR A 13 2.41 19.14 32.66
C THR A 13 3.74 18.57 32.17
N THR A 14 3.81 18.11 30.92
CA THR A 14 5.03 17.50 30.35
C THR A 14 5.85 18.46 29.48
N GLY A 15 5.27 19.59 29.03
CA GLY A 15 5.96 20.57 28.19
C GLY A 15 6.27 20.08 26.76
N ILE A 16 5.76 18.91 26.38
CA ILE A 16 6.01 18.27 25.09
C ILE A 16 4.81 18.57 24.18
N ASP A 17 5.08 19.19 23.03
CA ASP A 17 4.05 19.51 22.04
C ASP A 17 3.66 18.27 21.24
N LEU A 18 2.71 17.52 21.81
CA LEU A 18 2.25 16.25 21.26
C LEU A 18 1.56 16.44 19.90
N TRP A 19 0.91 17.59 19.66
CA TRP A 19 0.17 17.86 18.42
C TRP A 19 1.09 17.95 17.21
N ASN A 20 2.19 18.68 17.33
CA ASN A 20 3.16 18.81 16.24
C ASN A 20 3.81 17.46 15.94
N SER A 21 4.24 16.72 16.97
CA SER A 21 4.81 15.37 16.78
C SER A 21 3.80 14.38 16.18
N HIS A 22 2.54 14.42 16.62
CA HIS A 22 1.50 13.54 16.05
C HIS A 22 1.16 13.90 14.61
N TYR A 23 1.11 15.19 14.30
CA TYR A 23 0.79 15.69 12.97
C TYR A 23 1.92 15.37 11.99
N GLU A 24 3.17 15.58 12.38
CA GLU A 24 4.35 15.24 11.59
C GLU A 24 4.39 13.73 11.30
N ARG A 25 4.16 12.88 12.30
CA ARG A 25 4.08 11.42 12.10
C ARG A 25 2.93 11.00 11.20
N MET A 26 1.80 11.70 11.27
CA MET A 26 0.65 11.45 10.40
C MET A 26 0.94 11.87 8.95
N GLU A 27 1.59 13.02 8.77
CA GLU A 27 1.95 13.54 7.46
C GLU A 27 3.02 12.66 6.78
N GLU A 28 4.02 12.19 7.52
CA GLU A 28 5.00 11.22 7.03
C GLU A 28 4.33 9.92 6.59
N ASN A 29 3.41 9.39 7.38
CA ASN A 29 2.64 8.20 7.02
C ASN A 29 1.78 8.44 5.78
N TYR A 30 1.14 9.61 5.68
CA TYR A 30 0.37 9.98 4.50
C TYR A 30 1.25 10.05 3.25
N ARG A 31 2.44 10.68 3.32
CA ARG A 31 3.41 10.72 2.23
C ARG A 31 3.86 9.32 1.81
N ARG A 32 4.21 8.46 2.78
CA ARG A 32 4.59 7.06 2.52
C ARG A 32 3.48 6.30 1.81
N LEU A 33 2.24 6.38 2.31
CA LEU A 33 1.09 5.69 1.72
C LEU A 33 0.78 6.22 0.32
N LYS A 34 0.91 7.54 0.10
CA LYS A 34 0.70 8.16 -1.22
C LYS A 34 1.71 7.66 -2.25
N GLU A 35 2.98 7.54 -1.88
CA GLU A 35 4.02 6.97 -2.74
C GLU A 35 3.77 5.50 -3.07
N ILE A 36 3.39 4.70 -2.06
CA ILE A 36 3.00 3.30 -2.27
C ILE A 36 1.80 3.21 -3.22
N ASN A 37 0.78 4.06 -3.02
CA ASN A 37 -0.42 4.06 -3.86
C ASN A 37 -0.10 4.44 -5.31
N LYS A 38 0.79 5.43 -5.52
CA LYS A 38 1.27 5.81 -6.85
C LYS A 38 1.99 4.65 -7.54
N LYS A 39 2.88 3.94 -6.82
CA LYS A 39 3.57 2.75 -7.33
C LYS A 39 2.59 1.63 -7.68
N LEU A 40 1.63 1.33 -6.80
CA LEU A 40 0.61 0.30 -7.04
C LEU A 40 -0.28 0.65 -8.24
N ARG A 41 -0.70 1.91 -8.40
CA ARG A 41 -1.47 2.35 -9.57
C ARG A 41 -0.68 2.20 -10.86
N ARG A 42 0.62 2.48 -10.83
CA ARG A 42 1.51 2.27 -11.98
C ARG A 42 1.64 0.77 -12.30
N GLU A 43 1.86 -0.07 -11.29
CA GLU A 43 1.95 -1.53 -11.48
C GLU A 43 0.64 -2.11 -12.04
N ILE A 44 -0.52 -1.64 -11.57
CA ILE A 44 -1.83 -2.04 -12.12
C ILE A 44 -1.95 -1.63 -13.60
N ARG A 45 -1.56 -0.40 -13.96
CA ARG A 45 -1.57 0.03 -15.38
C ARG A 45 -0.64 -0.82 -16.24
N GLN A 46 0.56 -1.11 -15.75
CA GLN A 46 1.54 -1.96 -16.43
C GLN A 46 1.01 -3.38 -16.65
N ARG A 47 0.38 -3.98 -15.64
CA ARG A 47 -0.29 -5.29 -15.77
C ARG A 47 -1.47 -5.27 -16.74
N MET A 48 -2.15 -4.14 -16.88
CA MET A 48 -3.25 -3.94 -17.83
C MET A 48 -2.75 -3.62 -19.26
N GLY A 49 -1.44 -3.65 -19.50
CA GLY A 49 -0.84 -3.40 -20.82
C GLY A 49 -0.63 -1.92 -21.18
N GLY A 50 -0.81 -1.00 -20.23
CA GLY A 50 -0.51 0.43 -20.41
C GLY A 50 0.84 0.82 -19.80
N ASP A 51 1.45 1.90 -20.29
CA ASP A 51 2.67 2.48 -19.69
C ASP A 51 3.90 1.55 -19.71
N LEU A 52 4.04 0.75 -20.78
CA LEU A 52 5.11 -0.22 -20.99
C LEU A 52 6.43 0.39 -21.49
N ASN A 53 6.39 1.63 -21.99
CA ASN A 53 7.56 2.32 -22.57
C ASN A 53 8.61 2.76 -21.54
N GLU A 54 8.24 2.83 -20.25
CA GLU A 54 9.17 3.18 -19.16
C GLU A 54 9.81 1.95 -18.50
N LEU A 55 9.39 0.73 -18.86
CA LEU A 55 9.88 -0.52 -18.26
C LEU A 55 11.03 -1.11 -19.07
N ASN A 56 12.08 -1.54 -18.36
CA ASN A 56 13.16 -2.29 -18.99
C ASN A 56 12.71 -3.74 -19.29
N ILE A 57 13.34 -4.41 -20.26
CA ILE A 57 13.04 -5.80 -20.67
C ILE A 57 13.05 -6.77 -19.48
N ASN A 58 13.99 -6.60 -18.55
CA ASN A 58 14.07 -7.43 -17.35
C ASN A 58 12.86 -7.23 -16.41
N GLU A 59 12.32 -6.00 -16.34
CA GLU A 59 11.15 -5.70 -15.52
C GLU A 59 9.87 -6.22 -16.17
N LEU A 60 9.80 -6.22 -17.51
CA LEU A 60 8.71 -6.85 -18.27
C LEU A 60 8.69 -8.38 -18.06
N GLN A 61 9.85 -9.05 -18.15
CA GLN A 61 9.95 -10.49 -17.88
C GLN A 61 9.58 -10.85 -16.44
N ALA A 62 10.01 -10.04 -15.46
CA ALA A 62 9.61 -10.23 -14.07
C ALA A 62 8.09 -10.01 -13.87
N LEU A 63 7.51 -9.05 -14.59
CA LEU A 63 6.06 -8.78 -14.54
C LEU A 63 5.26 -9.94 -15.15
N GLU A 64 5.71 -10.49 -16.27
CA GLU A 64 5.12 -11.66 -16.93
C GLU A 64 5.13 -12.88 -16.00
N ALA A 65 6.30 -13.22 -15.43
CA ALA A 65 6.42 -14.34 -14.49
C ALA A 65 5.53 -14.17 -13.24
N LYS A 66 5.38 -12.93 -12.74
CA LYS A 66 4.50 -12.62 -11.61
C LYS A 66 3.02 -12.77 -11.98
N MET A 67 2.63 -12.42 -13.22
CA MET A 67 1.28 -12.64 -13.70
C MET A 67 0.98 -14.13 -13.89
N ASP A 68 1.90 -14.89 -14.48
CA ASP A 68 1.73 -16.33 -14.71
C ASP A 68 1.61 -17.11 -13.40
N SER A 69 2.48 -16.84 -12.42
CA SER A 69 2.39 -17.45 -11.08
C SER A 69 1.08 -17.11 -10.37
N SER A 70 0.60 -15.86 -10.48
CA SER A 70 -0.70 -15.46 -9.93
C SER A 70 -1.85 -16.21 -10.60
N LEU A 71 -1.77 -16.43 -11.91
CA LEU A 71 -2.78 -17.12 -12.70
C LEU A 71 -2.80 -18.62 -12.41
N LEU A 72 -1.63 -19.24 -12.21
CA LEU A 72 -1.47 -20.62 -11.73
C LEU A 72 -2.11 -20.80 -10.35
N ALA A 73 -1.84 -19.90 -9.40
CA ALA A 73 -2.43 -19.98 -8.06
C ALA A 73 -3.97 -19.86 -8.09
N ILE A 74 -4.53 -19.00 -8.95
CA ILE A 74 -5.98 -18.89 -9.14
C ILE A 74 -6.55 -20.17 -9.78
N ARG A 75 -5.88 -20.72 -10.80
CA ARG A 75 -6.28 -21.97 -11.44
C ARG A 75 -6.27 -23.12 -10.44
N GLU A 76 -5.20 -23.26 -9.66
CA GLU A 76 -5.07 -24.31 -8.66
C GLU A 76 -6.17 -24.21 -7.59
N ARG A 77 -6.48 -23.00 -7.12
CA ARG A 77 -7.61 -22.75 -6.22
C ARG A 77 -8.96 -23.13 -6.84
N ASN A 78 -9.22 -22.75 -8.09
CA ASN A 78 -10.48 -23.06 -8.78
C ASN A 78 -10.63 -24.55 -9.11
N HIS A 79 -9.54 -25.24 -9.44
CA HIS A 79 -9.51 -26.69 -9.63
C HIS A 79 -9.69 -27.46 -8.31
N GLY A 80 -9.26 -26.90 -7.18
CA GLY A 80 -9.58 -27.43 -5.85
C GLY A 80 -11.07 -27.33 -5.54
N VAL A 81 -11.68 -26.17 -5.81
CA VAL A 81 -13.11 -25.92 -5.55
C VAL A 81 -14.03 -26.77 -6.44
N THR A 82 -13.69 -26.99 -7.71
CA THR A 82 -14.51 -27.80 -8.63
C THR A 82 -14.46 -29.31 -8.38
N ARG A 83 -13.45 -29.82 -7.66
CA ARG A 83 -13.39 -31.24 -7.24
C ARG A 83 -14.11 -31.53 -5.92
N SER A 84 -14.50 -30.51 -5.17
CA SER A 84 -15.16 -30.64 -3.87
C SER A 84 -16.68 -30.47 -3.90
N ASN A 85 -17.31 -30.45 -5.07
CA ASN A 85 -18.76 -30.43 -5.27
C ASN A 85 -19.23 -31.66 -6.05
#